data_AF-A0A6B3FG24-F1
#
_entry.id   AF-A0A6B3FG24-F1
#
_cell.length_a   1.000
_cell.length_b   1.000
_cell.length_c   1.000
_cell.angle_alpha   90.00
_cell.angle_beta   90.00
_cell.angle_gamma   90.00
#
_symmetry.space_group_name_H-M   'P 1'
#
loop_
_entity.id
_entity.type
_entity.pdbx_description
1 polymer ?
#
loop_
_entity_poly.entity_id
_entity_poly.type
_entity_poly.pdbx_seq_one_letter_code
_entity_poly.pdbx_strand_id
1 'polypeptide(L)'
;EAAPRGDASPEEVARLARRAGRPLVLLLDGPEEMPPALAHRLSGWTTGTAAWLARTGAKLVVGCRPEYWEQVCDLFPGALRHAPAGPQQGRPLTDCVSLGDLPEAAAAKARARYGLPDGLLAERHARHPLTLRLLADVRRALPPGVPDPTTDRRPGVDGAAPPLDRDAVLSAYLDLVCLRTAVRLAAPHGLRGTALRRVAARVAGRLHEAARRCLGPGQGELDRESFESLFPWGTGGGRLGELSGWASAILTEGLIIPAGAGYRFAHEELGDWIQGAHLDVDAALTALVHRWRAGGAAGGDEEGCVSRAGAPLPGAKDWDTEAAGAGAGMRGGADDGVSAVGGAGEPADGAGERELPRATVRRRRRMAERAAA
;
A
#
# COMPACT_ATOMS: atom_id res chain seq x y z
N GLU A 1 -54.73 9.42 11.64
CA GLU A 1 -53.58 9.58 10.73
C GLU A 1 -52.44 10.20 11.51
N ALA A 2 -51.38 9.43 11.81
CA ALA A 2 -50.22 9.97 12.51
C ALA A 2 -49.32 10.66 11.47
N ALA A 3 -49.12 11.98 11.62
CA ALA A 3 -48.18 12.71 10.79
C ALA A 3 -46.80 12.03 10.81
N PRO A 4 -46.06 12.00 9.68
CA PRO A 4 -44.71 11.46 9.68
C PRO A 4 -43.90 12.24 10.71
N ARG A 5 -43.30 11.53 11.67
CA ARG A 5 -42.34 12.14 12.60
C ARG A 5 -41.21 12.69 11.75
N GLY A 6 -41.12 14.01 11.63
CA GLY A 6 -40.03 14.65 10.91
C GLY A 6 -38.70 14.19 11.51
N ASP A 7 -37.76 13.80 10.65
CA ASP A 7 -36.41 13.45 11.07
C ASP A 7 -35.80 14.64 11.83
N ALA A 8 -35.24 14.37 13.01
CA ALA A 8 -34.62 15.40 13.82
C ALA A 8 -33.41 16.01 13.09
N SER A 9 -33.33 17.34 13.07
CA SER A 9 -32.20 18.02 12.45
C SER A 9 -30.90 17.77 13.25
N PRO A 10 -29.71 17.78 12.62
CA PRO A 10 -28.44 17.68 13.34
C PRO A 10 -28.30 18.73 14.47
N GLU A 11 -28.84 19.93 14.28
CA GLU A 11 -28.86 20.99 15.30
C GLU A 11 -29.79 20.65 16.46
N GLU A 12 -30.91 19.96 16.23
CA GLU A 12 -31.80 19.50 17.28
C GLU A 12 -31.15 18.42 18.13
N VAL A 13 -30.45 17.48 17.49
CA VAL A 13 -29.66 16.44 18.17
C VAL A 13 -28.54 17.06 19.00
N ALA A 14 -27.77 18.00 18.44
CA ALA A 14 -26.70 18.67 19.17
C ALA A 14 -27.23 19.49 20.36
N ARG A 15 -28.36 20.20 20.18
CA ARG A 15 -29.03 20.94 21.28
C ARG A 15 -29.58 20.01 22.35
N LEU A 16 -30.11 18.85 21.97
CA LEU A 16 -30.57 17.84 22.93
C LEU A 16 -29.42 17.29 23.76
N ALA A 17 -28.32 16.89 23.12
CA ALA A 17 -27.12 16.40 23.81
C ALA A 17 -26.60 17.46 24.80
N ARG A 18 -26.50 18.71 24.34
CA ARG A 18 -26.05 19.83 25.18
C ARG A 18 -26.96 20.06 26.39
N ARG A 19 -28.28 20.02 26.20
CA ARG A 19 -29.26 20.12 27.31
C ARG A 19 -29.12 18.97 28.32
N ALA A 20 -28.70 17.80 27.86
CA ALA A 20 -28.38 16.67 28.71
C ALA A 20 -26.97 16.74 29.35
N GLY A 21 -26.24 17.85 29.18
CA GLY A 21 -24.89 18.03 29.73
C GLY A 21 -23.81 17.21 29.02
N ARG A 22 -24.08 16.68 27.82
CA ARG A 22 -23.15 15.84 27.06
C ARG A 22 -22.90 16.45 25.67
N PRO A 23 -21.65 16.70 25.25
CA PRO A 23 -21.41 17.17 23.89
C PRO A 23 -21.69 16.05 22.87
N LEU A 24 -22.24 16.42 21.71
CA LEU A 24 -22.26 15.54 20.54
C LEU A 24 -20.84 15.45 19.97
N VAL A 25 -20.34 14.23 19.73
CA VAL A 25 -19.03 13.99 19.11
C VAL A 25 -19.23 13.35 17.75
N LEU A 26 -18.62 13.93 16.72
CA LEU A 26 -18.59 13.43 15.35
C LEU A 26 -17.19 12.89 15.07
N LEU A 27 -17.11 11.73 14.42
CA LEU A 27 -15.86 11.16 13.91
C LEU A 27 -15.90 11.21 12.38
N LEU A 28 -14.93 11.90 11.79
CA LEU A 28 -14.66 11.88 10.36
C LEU A 28 -13.38 11.10 10.14
N ASP A 29 -13.46 9.97 9.46
CA ASP A 29 -12.34 9.06 9.22
C ASP A 29 -11.96 9.08 7.74
N GLY A 30 -10.66 9.29 7.45
CA GLY A 30 -10.09 9.33 6.11
C GLY A 30 -10.69 10.39 5.17
N PRO A 31 -10.83 11.68 5.56
CA PRO A 31 -11.31 12.72 4.66
C PRO A 31 -10.48 12.88 3.38
N GLU A 32 -9.21 12.49 3.39
CA GLU A 32 -8.34 12.40 2.22
C GLU A 32 -8.84 11.43 1.14
N GLU A 33 -9.70 10.47 1.49
CA GLU A 33 -10.39 9.60 0.53
C GLU A 33 -11.58 10.31 -0.15
N MET A 34 -11.79 11.62 0.07
CA MET A 34 -12.88 12.34 -0.58
C MET A 34 -12.69 12.38 -2.11
N PRO A 35 -13.80 12.28 -2.89
CA PRO A 35 -13.73 12.47 -4.34
C PRO A 35 -13.06 13.81 -4.71
N PRO A 36 -12.14 13.84 -5.69
CA PRO A 36 -11.43 15.07 -6.09
C PRO A 36 -12.35 16.23 -6.47
N ALA A 37 -13.54 15.91 -7.01
CA ALA A 37 -14.57 16.89 -7.33
C ALA A 37 -15.05 17.69 -6.10
N LEU A 38 -14.87 17.19 -4.88
CA LEU A 38 -15.23 17.89 -3.64
C LEU A 38 -14.06 18.70 -3.05
N ALA A 39 -12.82 18.44 -3.48
CA ALA A 39 -11.62 19.07 -2.93
C ALA A 39 -11.65 20.61 -3.08
N HIS A 40 -12.20 21.13 -4.19
CA HIS A 40 -12.32 22.58 -4.40
C HIS A 40 -13.24 23.27 -3.38
N ARG A 41 -14.13 22.53 -2.72
CA ARG A 41 -15.05 23.05 -1.70
C ARG A 41 -14.48 22.96 -0.29
N LEU A 42 -13.30 22.38 -0.11
CA LEU A 42 -12.73 22.06 1.20
C LEU A 42 -12.66 23.27 2.12
N SER A 43 -12.15 24.40 1.62
CA SER A 43 -12.08 25.65 2.41
C SER A 43 -13.46 26.14 2.89
N GLY A 44 -14.45 26.14 2.00
CA GLY A 44 -15.82 26.53 2.35
C GLY A 44 -16.49 25.54 3.30
N TRP A 45 -16.26 24.24 3.09
CA TRP A 45 -16.74 23.17 3.97
C TRP A 45 -16.13 23.28 5.37
N THR A 46 -14.82 23.50 5.47
CA THR A 46 -14.11 23.65 6.74
C THR A 46 -14.62 24.87 7.51
N THR A 47 -14.76 26.01 6.84
CA THR A 47 -15.28 27.24 7.44
C THR A 47 -16.71 27.06 7.95
N GLY A 48 -17.59 26.47 7.13
CA GLY A 48 -18.97 26.18 7.52
C GLY A 48 -19.06 25.21 8.70
N THR A 49 -18.21 24.17 8.69
CA THR A 49 -18.12 23.18 9.76
C THR A 49 -17.63 23.82 11.06
N ALA A 50 -16.59 24.65 11.02
CA ALA A 50 -16.09 25.39 12.17
C ALA A 50 -17.18 26.29 12.79
N ALA A 51 -17.92 27.05 11.96
CA ALA A 51 -19.01 27.90 12.41
C ALA A 51 -20.17 27.08 13.02
N TRP A 52 -20.48 25.91 12.46
CA TRP A 52 -21.50 25.01 12.98
C TRP A 52 -21.09 24.38 14.32
N LEU A 53 -19.85 23.92 14.45
CA LEU A 53 -19.31 23.35 15.69
C LEU A 53 -19.33 24.39 16.82
N ALA A 54 -18.90 25.62 16.54
CA ALA A 54 -18.91 26.72 17.51
C ALA A 54 -20.33 27.04 18.01
N ARG A 55 -21.30 27.11 17.09
CA ARG A 55 -22.71 27.43 17.39
C ARG A 55 -23.42 26.32 18.17
N THR A 56 -23.17 25.06 17.83
CA THR A 56 -23.85 23.91 18.44
C THR A 56 -23.17 23.42 19.73
N GLY A 57 -21.86 23.65 19.86
CA GLY A 57 -21.03 23.07 20.92
C GLY A 57 -20.67 21.61 20.66
N ALA A 58 -20.94 21.08 19.46
CA ALA A 58 -20.49 19.76 19.06
C ALA A 58 -18.97 19.70 18.91
N LYS A 59 -18.42 18.49 18.93
CA LYS A 59 -16.99 18.20 18.77
C LYS A 59 -16.77 17.36 17.53
N LEU A 60 -15.68 17.60 16.82
CA LEU A 60 -15.25 16.83 15.66
C LEU A 60 -13.89 16.21 15.97
N VAL A 61 -13.79 14.91 15.72
CA VAL A 61 -12.53 14.16 15.69
C VAL A 61 -12.29 13.81 14.24
N VAL A 62 -11.11 14.15 13.72
CA VAL A 62 -10.70 13.81 12.36
C VAL A 62 -9.58 12.78 12.45
N GLY A 63 -9.85 11.56 11.97
CA GLY A 63 -8.83 10.56 11.70
C GLY A 63 -8.33 10.77 10.28
N CYS A 64 -7.07 11.15 10.11
CA CYS A 64 -6.48 11.44 8.82
C CYS A 64 -4.98 11.22 8.83
N ARG A 65 -4.39 11.09 7.65
CA ARG A 65 -2.95 11.04 7.45
C ARG A 65 -2.25 12.36 7.81
N PRO A 66 -0.97 12.31 8.21
CA PRO A 66 -0.16 13.49 8.49
C PRO A 66 -0.19 14.53 7.36
N GLU A 67 -0.06 14.08 6.11
CA GLU A 67 0.02 14.94 4.93
C GLU A 67 -1.27 15.70 4.68
N TYR A 68 -2.42 15.08 4.96
CA TYR A 68 -3.71 15.74 4.86
C TYR A 68 -3.84 16.80 5.95
N TRP A 69 -3.49 16.48 7.21
CA TRP A 69 -3.56 17.43 8.31
C TRP A 69 -2.66 18.65 8.07
N GLU A 70 -1.46 18.47 7.54
CA GLU A 70 -0.55 19.57 7.15
C GLU A 70 -1.20 20.56 6.19
N GLN A 71 -2.08 20.10 5.29
CA GLN A 71 -2.72 20.95 4.30
C GLN A 71 -3.94 21.69 4.84
N VAL A 72 -4.67 21.09 5.80
CA VAL A 72 -5.98 21.60 6.23
C VAL A 72 -6.00 22.23 7.61
N CYS A 73 -4.96 22.02 8.44
CA CYS A 73 -4.97 22.45 9.84
C CYS A 73 -5.18 23.95 9.99
N ASP A 74 -4.63 24.77 9.10
CA ASP A 74 -4.75 26.23 9.13
C ASP A 74 -6.08 26.77 8.61
N LEU A 75 -6.89 25.91 7.99
CA LEU A 75 -8.28 26.25 7.63
C LEU A 75 -9.20 26.22 8.85
N PHE A 76 -8.83 25.50 9.91
CA PHE A 76 -9.59 25.47 11.16
C PHE A 76 -9.16 26.60 12.09
N PRO A 77 -10.10 27.37 12.68
CA PRO A 77 -9.78 28.37 13.69
C PRO A 77 -9.01 27.75 14.86
N GLY A 78 -7.89 28.37 15.28
CA GLY A 78 -7.01 27.83 16.32
C GLY A 78 -7.72 27.45 17.63
N ALA A 79 -8.75 28.22 18.03
CA ALA A 79 -9.56 27.95 19.22
C ALA A 79 -10.38 26.62 19.17
N LEU A 80 -10.56 26.06 17.98
CA LEU A 80 -11.23 24.76 17.77
C LEU A 80 -10.26 23.60 17.66
N ARG A 81 -8.96 23.86 17.44
CA ARG A 81 -7.95 22.81 17.24
C ARG A 81 -7.51 22.23 18.58
N HIS A 82 -7.08 20.97 18.56
CA HIS A 82 -6.71 20.25 19.78
C HIS A 82 -5.29 20.61 20.20
N ALA A 83 -5.10 21.35 21.30
CA ALA A 83 -3.76 21.52 21.87
C ALA A 83 -3.34 20.25 22.64
N PRO A 84 -2.30 19.51 22.19
CA PRO A 84 -1.80 18.35 22.92
C PRO A 84 -1.20 18.80 24.26
N ALA A 85 -1.41 17.99 25.31
CA ALA A 85 -0.97 18.33 26.67
C ALA A 85 0.55 18.20 26.91
N GLY A 86 1.32 17.72 25.93
CA GLY A 86 2.75 17.50 26.05
C GLY A 86 3.44 17.28 24.70
N PRO A 87 4.78 17.18 24.70
CA PRO A 87 5.56 16.95 23.48
C PRO A 87 5.19 15.61 22.83
N GLN A 88 4.96 15.65 21.53
CA GLN A 88 4.62 14.48 20.72
C GLN A 88 5.87 13.87 20.08
N GLN A 89 5.92 12.54 19.97
CA GLN A 89 6.97 11.84 19.25
C GLN A 89 6.66 11.85 17.73
N GLY A 90 7.63 12.19 16.89
CA GLY A 90 7.51 12.16 15.43
C GLY A 90 7.68 13.53 14.76
N ARG A 91 7.24 13.64 13.50
CA ARG A 91 7.28 14.89 12.71
C ARG A 91 6.44 15.96 13.45
N PRO A 92 6.88 17.23 13.51
CA PRO A 92 6.21 18.25 14.31
C PRO A 92 4.90 18.67 13.63
N LEU A 93 3.83 17.93 13.87
CA LEU A 93 2.47 18.38 13.61
C LEU A 93 1.93 19.03 14.88
N THR A 94 1.49 20.28 14.75
CA THR A 94 0.81 20.99 15.82
C THR A 94 -0.67 20.67 15.81
N ASP A 95 -1.28 20.83 16.97
CA ASP A 95 -2.72 20.76 17.17
C ASP A 95 -3.44 19.44 16.81
N CYS A 96 -2.72 18.31 16.87
CA CYS A 96 -3.27 16.96 16.63
C CYS A 96 -2.72 15.94 17.65
N VAL A 97 -3.23 14.71 17.62
CA VAL A 97 -2.66 13.57 18.34
C VAL A 97 -2.04 12.61 17.34
N SER A 98 -0.72 12.45 17.38
CA SER A 98 0.01 11.50 16.52
C SER A 98 -0.23 10.06 16.97
N LEU A 99 -0.67 9.21 16.04
CA LEU A 99 -0.84 7.77 16.26
C LEU A 99 0.34 7.02 15.65
N GLY A 100 1.14 6.39 16.51
CA GLY A 100 2.26 5.53 16.12
C GLY A 100 2.01 4.07 16.45
N ASP A 101 3.10 3.33 16.66
CA ASP A 101 3.06 1.97 17.19
C ASP A 101 2.29 1.88 18.51
N LEU A 102 1.79 0.68 18.81
CA LEU A 102 1.15 0.42 20.09
C LEU A 102 2.13 0.68 21.24
N PRO A 103 1.66 1.30 22.35
CA PRO A 103 2.42 1.32 23.59
C PRO A 103 2.82 -0.09 24.00
N GLU A 104 3.97 -0.25 24.65
CA GLU A 104 4.58 -1.56 24.94
C GLU A 104 3.61 -2.53 25.65
N ALA A 105 2.90 -2.08 26.68
CA ALA A 105 1.90 -2.88 27.38
C ALA A 105 0.73 -3.30 26.47
N ALA A 106 0.29 -2.43 25.57
CA ALA A 106 -0.77 -2.74 24.60
C ALA A 106 -0.26 -3.72 23.53
N ALA A 107 0.99 -3.56 23.06
CA ALA A 107 1.62 -4.48 22.12
C ALA A 107 1.80 -5.89 22.71
N ALA A 108 2.25 -6.00 23.97
CA ALA A 108 2.35 -7.27 24.68
C ALA A 108 0.97 -7.96 24.80
N LYS A 109 -0.07 -7.20 25.17
CA LYS A 109 -1.46 -7.70 25.22
C LYS A 109 -1.96 -8.15 23.84
N ALA A 110 -1.67 -7.41 22.78
CA ALA A 110 -2.06 -7.76 21.41
C ALA A 110 -1.36 -9.04 20.95
N ARG A 111 -0.05 -9.17 21.18
CA ARG A 111 0.73 -10.37 20.85
C ARG A 111 0.21 -11.61 21.59
N ALA A 112 -0.06 -11.50 22.88
CA ALA A 112 -0.66 -12.58 23.66
C ALA A 112 -2.04 -13.00 23.11
N ARG A 113 -2.91 -12.04 22.79
CA ARG A 113 -4.24 -12.32 22.21
C ARG A 113 -4.16 -12.96 20.82
N TYR A 114 -3.15 -12.62 20.04
CA TYR A 114 -2.91 -13.21 18.73
C TYR A 114 -2.11 -14.52 18.77
N GLY A 115 -1.64 -14.96 19.95
CA GLY A 115 -0.80 -16.15 20.08
C GLY A 115 0.56 -15.99 19.40
N LEU A 116 1.13 -14.79 19.41
CA LEU A 116 2.43 -14.48 18.82
C LEU A 116 3.54 -14.59 19.89
N PRO A 117 4.49 -15.53 19.75
CA PRO A 117 5.60 -15.68 20.68
C PRO A 117 6.54 -14.46 20.71
N ASP A 118 7.19 -14.25 21.84
CA ASP A 118 8.24 -13.23 21.96
C ASP A 118 9.43 -13.52 21.04
N GLY A 119 10.06 -12.44 20.58
CA GLY A 119 11.18 -12.46 19.65
C GLY A 119 10.84 -12.91 18.22
N LEU A 120 9.61 -13.34 17.92
CA LEU A 120 9.22 -13.75 16.57
C LEU A 120 9.43 -12.60 15.56
N LEU A 121 9.04 -11.39 15.96
CA LEU A 121 9.28 -10.16 15.21
C LEU A 121 10.54 -9.45 15.72
N ALA A 122 11.22 -8.77 14.82
CA ALA A 122 12.23 -7.78 15.20
C ALA A 122 11.57 -6.72 16.11
N GLU A 123 12.29 -6.26 17.13
CA GLU A 123 11.76 -5.36 18.17
C GLU A 123 11.04 -4.13 17.58
N ARG A 124 11.64 -3.51 16.55
CA ARG A 124 11.08 -2.35 15.84
C ARG A 124 9.69 -2.58 15.22
N HIS A 125 9.31 -3.84 14.98
CA HIS A 125 8.05 -4.23 14.34
C HIS A 125 7.09 -4.94 15.30
N ALA A 126 7.54 -5.29 16.51
CA ALA A 126 6.78 -6.05 17.49
C ALA A 126 5.62 -5.26 18.13
N ARG A 127 5.51 -3.96 17.83
CA ARG A 127 4.47 -3.06 18.32
C ARG A 127 3.55 -2.52 17.21
N HIS A 128 3.87 -2.83 15.95
CA HIS A 128 3.16 -2.30 14.80
C HIS A 128 1.79 -3.00 14.63
N PRO A 129 0.65 -2.28 14.75
CA PRO A 129 -0.68 -2.90 14.78
C PRO A 129 -0.98 -3.82 13.58
N LEU A 130 -0.71 -3.34 12.36
CA LEU A 130 -0.99 -4.11 11.14
C LEU A 130 -0.11 -5.36 11.05
N THR A 131 1.22 -5.23 11.21
CA THR A 131 2.16 -6.36 11.26
C THR A 131 1.72 -7.47 12.22
N LEU A 132 1.30 -7.13 13.44
CA LEU A 132 0.80 -8.11 14.41
C LEU A 132 -0.45 -8.83 13.89
N ARG A 133 -1.39 -8.08 13.30
CA ARG A 133 -2.64 -8.64 12.74
C ARG A 133 -2.35 -9.58 11.57
N LEU A 134 -1.56 -9.14 10.59
CA LEU A 134 -1.24 -9.91 9.38
C LEU A 134 -0.45 -11.18 9.72
N LEU A 135 0.55 -11.09 10.60
CA LEU A 135 1.31 -12.26 11.05
C LEU A 135 0.40 -13.28 11.74
N ALA A 136 -0.56 -12.82 12.55
CA ALA A 136 -1.51 -13.71 13.20
C ALA A 136 -2.43 -14.41 12.18
N ASP A 137 -2.83 -13.73 11.10
CA ASP A 137 -3.63 -14.30 10.02
C ASP A 137 -2.83 -15.33 9.21
N VAL A 138 -1.55 -15.05 8.93
CA VAL A 138 -0.61 -15.99 8.30
C VAL A 138 -0.46 -17.24 9.14
N ARG A 139 -0.19 -17.10 10.44
CA ARG A 139 0.00 -18.24 11.35
C ARG A 139 -1.26 -19.10 11.49
N ARG A 140 -2.44 -18.47 11.54
CA ARG A 140 -3.72 -19.19 11.57
C ARG A 140 -4.00 -19.99 10.30
N ALA A 141 -3.34 -19.66 9.18
CA ALA A 141 -3.49 -20.37 7.92
C ALA A 141 -2.49 -21.53 7.73
N LEU A 142 -1.46 -21.63 8.57
CA LEU A 142 -0.46 -22.70 8.45
C LEU A 142 -1.06 -24.05 8.86
N PRO A 143 -0.79 -25.13 8.11
CA PRO A 143 -1.21 -26.47 8.50
C PRO A 143 -0.62 -26.88 9.87
N PRO A 144 -1.36 -27.67 10.67
CA PRO A 144 -0.81 -28.24 11.89
C PRO A 144 0.41 -29.12 11.56
N GLY A 145 1.48 -28.99 12.35
CA GLY A 145 2.71 -29.77 12.18
C GLY A 145 3.74 -29.18 11.22
N VAL A 146 3.48 -28.03 10.57
CA VAL A 146 4.56 -27.24 9.97
C VAL A 146 5.46 -26.73 11.11
N PRO A 147 6.77 -27.02 11.10
CA PRO A 147 7.67 -26.57 12.15
C PRO A 147 7.53 -25.06 12.33
N ASP A 148 7.21 -24.64 13.54
CA ASP A 148 7.18 -23.22 13.84
C ASP A 148 8.63 -22.73 13.74
N PRO A 149 8.94 -21.70 12.92
CA PRO A 149 10.28 -21.13 12.88
C PRO A 149 10.77 -20.65 14.26
N THR A 150 9.89 -20.52 15.27
CA THR A 150 10.27 -20.25 16.66
C THR A 150 10.63 -21.50 17.48
N THR A 151 10.22 -22.71 17.09
CA THR A 151 10.45 -23.93 17.88
C THR A 151 11.90 -24.41 17.85
N ASP A 152 12.66 -24.05 16.81
CA ASP A 152 14.10 -24.33 16.71
C ASP A 152 14.98 -23.20 17.28
N ARG A 153 14.36 -22.18 17.89
CA ARG A 153 15.08 -21.07 18.52
C ARG A 153 15.61 -21.47 19.90
N ARG A 154 16.52 -22.46 19.93
CA ARG A 154 17.36 -22.70 21.10
C ARG A 154 18.27 -21.48 21.30
N PRO A 155 18.26 -20.82 22.47
CA PRO A 155 19.21 -19.75 22.75
C PRO A 155 20.64 -20.29 22.63
N GLY A 156 21.48 -19.67 21.78
CA GLY A 156 22.91 -19.99 21.68
C GLY A 156 23.33 -20.99 20.60
N VAL A 157 22.47 -21.33 19.63
CA VAL A 157 22.89 -22.09 18.44
C VAL A 157 23.02 -21.16 17.24
N ASP A 158 24.21 -21.08 16.67
CA ASP A 158 24.53 -20.38 15.42
C ASP A 158 23.72 -20.96 14.25
N GLY A 159 22.47 -20.53 14.10
CA GLY A 159 21.53 -21.10 13.12
C GLY A 159 20.07 -20.71 13.31
N ALA A 160 19.70 -20.06 14.43
CA ALA A 160 18.35 -19.53 14.60
C ALA A 160 18.01 -18.51 13.51
N ALA A 161 16.88 -18.70 12.83
CA ALA A 161 16.40 -17.76 11.83
C ALA A 161 16.23 -16.36 12.47
N PRO A 162 16.65 -15.28 11.76
CA PRO A 162 16.53 -13.94 12.28
C PRO A 162 15.04 -13.62 12.55
N PRO A 163 14.73 -12.78 13.55
CA PRO A 163 13.37 -12.29 13.77
C PRO A 163 12.78 -11.71 12.48
N LEU A 164 11.50 -11.98 12.26
CA LEU A 164 10.77 -11.51 11.09
C LEU A 164 10.69 -9.99 11.11
N ASP A 165 10.91 -9.38 9.96
CA ASP A 165 10.63 -7.97 9.76
C ASP A 165 9.28 -7.77 9.08
N ARG A 166 8.86 -6.51 8.99
CA ARG A 166 7.60 -6.13 8.36
C ARG A 166 7.52 -6.56 6.89
N ASP A 167 8.62 -6.47 6.14
CA ASP A 167 8.67 -6.89 4.74
C ASP A 167 8.38 -8.38 4.57
N ALA A 168 8.97 -9.22 5.44
CA ALA A 168 8.70 -10.65 5.47
C ALA A 168 7.23 -10.96 5.82
N VAL A 169 6.63 -10.20 6.74
CA VAL A 169 5.21 -10.37 7.11
C VAL A 169 4.28 -9.97 5.96
N LEU A 170 4.52 -8.82 5.33
CA LEU A 170 3.72 -8.34 4.20
C LEU A 170 3.83 -9.31 3.01
N SER A 171 5.03 -9.80 2.71
CA SER A 171 5.26 -10.83 1.69
C SER A 171 4.49 -12.11 1.99
N ALA A 172 4.61 -12.64 3.21
CA ALA A 172 3.94 -13.88 3.60
C ALA A 172 2.40 -13.74 3.58
N TYR A 173 1.88 -12.57 3.95
CA TYR A 173 0.45 -12.28 3.87
C TYR A 173 -0.03 -12.18 2.42
N LEU A 174 0.72 -11.51 1.54
CA LEU A 174 0.41 -11.46 0.12
C LEU A 174 0.38 -12.87 -0.51
N ASP A 175 1.38 -13.71 -0.20
CA ASP A 175 1.43 -15.10 -0.65
C ASP A 175 0.21 -15.90 -0.16
N LEU A 176 -0.18 -15.72 1.11
CA LEU A 176 -1.37 -16.36 1.67
C LEU A 176 -2.64 -15.97 0.89
N VAL A 177 -2.85 -14.67 0.65
CA VAL A 177 -4.03 -14.19 -0.10
C VAL A 177 -4.01 -14.72 -1.53
N CYS A 178 -2.85 -14.69 -2.20
CA CYS A 178 -2.70 -15.22 -3.55
C CYS A 178 -3.06 -16.70 -3.60
N LEU A 179 -2.61 -17.48 -2.61
CA LEU A 179 -2.92 -18.90 -2.51
C LEU A 179 -4.42 -19.15 -2.25
N ARG A 180 -5.05 -18.41 -1.33
CA ARG A 180 -6.48 -18.56 -1.05
C ARG A 180 -7.35 -18.19 -2.26
N THR A 181 -7.01 -17.10 -2.93
CA THR A 181 -7.65 -16.69 -4.18
C THR A 181 -7.49 -17.78 -5.24
N ALA A 182 -6.27 -18.31 -5.39
CA ALA A 182 -5.99 -19.39 -6.33
C ALA A 182 -6.78 -20.67 -6.01
N VAL A 183 -6.92 -21.04 -4.73
CA VAL A 183 -7.74 -22.19 -4.30
C VAL A 183 -9.20 -22.00 -4.71
N ARG A 184 -9.76 -20.80 -4.53
CA ARG A 184 -11.13 -20.50 -4.98
C ARG A 184 -11.30 -20.62 -6.48
N LEU A 185 -10.35 -20.08 -7.24
CA LEU A 185 -10.38 -20.15 -8.70
C LEU A 185 -10.15 -21.58 -9.21
N ALA A 186 -9.31 -22.36 -8.52
CA ALA A 186 -8.97 -23.73 -8.90
C ALA A 186 -10.05 -24.76 -8.54
N ALA A 187 -10.82 -24.53 -7.47
CA ALA A 187 -11.75 -25.52 -6.92
C ALA A 187 -12.81 -26.00 -7.93
N PRO A 188 -13.50 -25.14 -8.71
CA PRO A 188 -14.47 -25.59 -9.72
C PRO A 188 -13.87 -26.46 -10.82
N HIS A 189 -12.55 -26.34 -11.05
CA HIS A 189 -11.83 -27.04 -12.11
C HIS A 189 -10.99 -28.23 -11.57
N GLY A 190 -11.05 -28.51 -10.27
CA GLY A 190 -10.30 -29.61 -9.65
C GLY A 190 -8.78 -29.47 -9.73
N LEU A 191 -8.24 -28.26 -9.96
CA LEU A 191 -6.80 -28.05 -10.12
C LEU A 191 -6.06 -28.17 -8.78
N ARG A 192 -4.93 -28.90 -8.76
CA ARG A 192 -4.13 -29.17 -7.56
C ARG A 192 -2.63 -29.07 -7.85
N GLY A 193 -1.82 -29.06 -6.79
CA GLY A 193 -0.36 -29.15 -6.88
C GLY A 193 0.27 -28.03 -7.71
N THR A 194 1.04 -28.39 -8.74
CA THR A 194 1.73 -27.44 -9.63
C THR A 194 0.77 -26.49 -10.35
N ALA A 195 -0.41 -26.97 -10.74
CA ALA A 195 -1.42 -26.13 -11.39
C ALA A 195 -1.91 -25.03 -10.44
N LEU A 196 -2.21 -25.37 -9.19
CA LEU A 196 -2.59 -24.39 -8.16
C LEU A 196 -1.49 -23.35 -7.93
N ARG A 197 -0.21 -23.77 -7.88
CA ARG A 197 0.94 -22.86 -7.75
C ARG A 197 1.04 -21.88 -8.93
N ARG A 198 0.78 -22.34 -10.16
CA ARG A 198 0.73 -21.47 -11.35
C ARG A 198 -0.41 -20.46 -11.27
N VAL A 199 -1.58 -20.86 -10.76
CA VAL A 199 -2.69 -19.94 -10.53
C VAL A 199 -2.33 -18.90 -9.47
N ALA A 200 -1.72 -19.30 -8.36
CA ALA A 200 -1.26 -18.37 -7.32
C ALA A 200 -0.24 -17.35 -7.87
N ALA A 201 0.72 -17.79 -8.68
CA ALA A 201 1.67 -16.89 -9.35
C ALA A 201 0.97 -15.91 -10.31
N ARG A 202 -0.06 -16.36 -11.04
CA ARG A 202 -0.87 -15.49 -11.90
C ARG A 202 -1.69 -14.47 -11.10
N VAL A 203 -2.25 -14.87 -9.95
CA VAL A 203 -2.93 -13.96 -9.02
C VAL A 203 -1.95 -12.90 -8.51
N ALA A 204 -0.77 -13.31 -8.05
CA ALA A 204 0.27 -12.38 -7.59
C ALA A 204 0.66 -11.38 -8.70
N GLY A 205 0.89 -11.85 -9.92
CA GLY A 205 1.19 -10.97 -11.07
C GLY A 205 0.10 -9.95 -11.36
N ARG A 206 -1.17 -10.35 -11.30
CA ARG A 206 -2.31 -9.44 -11.49
C ARG A 206 -2.46 -8.43 -10.35
N LEU A 207 -2.12 -8.80 -9.12
CA LEU A 207 -2.12 -7.88 -7.98
C LEU A 207 -1.00 -6.85 -8.06
N HIS A 208 0.18 -7.26 -8.50
CA HIS A 208 1.28 -6.33 -8.81
C HIS A 208 0.89 -5.36 -9.94
N GLU A 209 0.21 -5.85 -10.97
CA GLU A 209 -0.31 -4.99 -12.04
C GLU A 209 -1.39 -4.03 -11.54
N ALA A 210 -2.30 -4.49 -10.66
CA ALA A 210 -3.28 -3.64 -10.00
C ALA A 210 -2.59 -2.53 -9.19
N ALA A 211 -1.58 -2.87 -8.39
CA ALA A 211 -0.79 -1.91 -7.63
C ALA A 211 -0.08 -0.90 -8.54
N ARG A 212 0.50 -1.35 -9.66
CA ARG A 212 1.10 -0.45 -10.65
C ARG A 212 0.07 0.55 -11.20
N ARG A 213 -1.15 0.11 -11.52
CA ARG A 213 -2.20 1.00 -12.04
C ARG A 213 -2.71 1.99 -10.99
N CYS A 214 -2.72 1.62 -9.71
CA CYS A 214 -3.03 2.52 -8.60
C CYS A 214 -2.04 3.69 -8.45
N LEU A 215 -0.81 3.59 -8.99
CA LEU A 215 0.14 4.72 -9.04
C LEU A 215 -0.23 5.79 -10.07
N GLY A 216 -1.21 5.50 -10.94
CA GLY A 216 -1.74 6.43 -11.93
C GLY A 216 -2.54 7.59 -11.31
N PRO A 217 -3.05 8.50 -12.15
CA PRO A 217 -3.92 9.57 -11.70
C PRO A 217 -5.22 8.99 -11.10
N GLY A 218 -5.30 8.95 -9.77
CA GLY A 218 -6.45 8.35 -9.08
C GLY A 218 -6.33 8.24 -7.56
N GLN A 219 -5.37 8.92 -6.93
CA GLN A 219 -5.16 8.87 -5.46
C GLN A 219 -5.06 7.44 -4.88
N GLY A 220 -4.46 6.50 -5.62
CA GLY A 220 -4.34 5.10 -5.18
C GLY A 220 -5.57 4.23 -5.47
N GLU A 221 -6.63 4.77 -6.07
CA GLU A 221 -7.78 3.98 -6.54
C GLU A 221 -7.48 3.29 -7.88
N LEU A 222 -8.03 2.09 -8.01
CA LEU A 222 -8.13 1.36 -9.27
C LEU A 222 -9.54 1.60 -9.83
N ASP A 223 -9.63 2.26 -10.97
CA ASP A 223 -10.91 2.49 -11.62
C ASP A 223 -11.58 1.16 -12.01
N ARG A 224 -12.90 1.21 -12.22
CA ARG A 224 -13.69 0.02 -12.50
C ARG A 224 -13.26 -0.71 -13.76
N GLU A 225 -12.91 0.01 -14.82
CA GLU A 225 -12.50 -0.58 -16.10
C GLU A 225 -11.17 -1.32 -15.94
N SER A 226 -10.20 -0.69 -15.28
CA SER A 226 -8.91 -1.31 -14.94
C SER A 226 -9.08 -2.54 -14.05
N PHE A 227 -9.96 -2.48 -13.05
CA PHE A 227 -10.25 -3.64 -12.19
C PHE A 227 -10.86 -4.79 -13.00
N GLU A 228 -11.87 -4.55 -13.81
CA GLU A 228 -12.55 -5.59 -14.58
C GLU A 228 -11.64 -6.20 -15.67
N SER A 229 -10.73 -5.40 -16.23
CA SER A 229 -9.66 -5.85 -17.13
C SER A 229 -8.72 -6.85 -16.44
N LEU A 230 -8.32 -6.58 -15.19
CA LEU A 230 -7.43 -7.44 -14.41
C LEU A 230 -8.15 -8.62 -13.76
N PHE A 231 -9.39 -8.43 -13.34
CA PHE A 231 -10.20 -9.40 -12.61
C PHE A 231 -11.59 -9.53 -13.27
N PRO A 232 -11.71 -10.30 -14.36
CA PRO A 232 -12.99 -10.46 -15.04
C PRO A 232 -14.06 -11.07 -14.13
N TRP A 233 -15.27 -10.52 -14.19
CA TRP A 233 -16.46 -11.09 -13.53
C TRP A 233 -16.92 -12.40 -14.19
N GLY A 234 -16.73 -12.51 -15.51
CA GLY A 234 -17.34 -13.53 -16.34
C GLY A 234 -16.92 -14.97 -16.07
N THR A 235 -17.72 -15.88 -16.61
CA THR A 235 -17.33 -17.25 -16.89
C THR A 235 -16.21 -17.20 -17.92
N GLY A 236 -15.01 -17.70 -17.61
CA GLY A 236 -13.85 -17.70 -18.52
C GLY A 236 -14.30 -18.11 -19.91
N GLY A 237 -13.93 -17.31 -20.92
CA GLY A 237 -14.23 -17.62 -22.30
C GLY A 237 -13.69 -19.02 -22.59
N GLY A 238 -14.46 -19.84 -23.32
CA GLY A 238 -14.31 -21.30 -23.44
C GLY A 238 -12.96 -21.85 -23.98
N ARG A 239 -11.87 -21.08 -23.94
CA ARG A 239 -10.51 -21.55 -24.07
C ARG A 239 -10.09 -22.36 -22.84
N LEU A 240 -9.45 -23.50 -23.06
CA LEU A 240 -8.71 -24.22 -22.02
C LEU A 240 -7.74 -23.25 -21.33
N GLY A 241 -7.98 -22.96 -20.04
CA GLY A 241 -7.08 -22.13 -19.21
C GLY A 241 -7.63 -20.78 -18.76
N GLU A 242 -8.85 -20.40 -19.15
CA GLU A 242 -9.52 -19.23 -18.58
C GLU A 242 -10.34 -19.62 -17.35
N LEU A 243 -9.78 -19.32 -16.17
CA LEU A 243 -10.50 -19.47 -14.90
C LEU A 243 -11.58 -18.39 -14.81
N SER A 244 -12.79 -18.77 -14.42
CA SER A 244 -13.90 -17.84 -14.16
C SER A 244 -13.88 -17.27 -12.74
N GLY A 245 -14.53 -16.13 -12.54
CA GLY A 245 -14.84 -15.64 -11.18
C GLY A 245 -13.70 -14.92 -10.46
N TRP A 246 -12.77 -14.30 -11.21
CA TRP A 246 -11.65 -13.55 -10.64
C TRP A 246 -12.09 -12.44 -9.70
N ALA A 247 -13.01 -11.58 -10.15
CA ALA A 247 -13.53 -10.48 -9.33
C ALA A 247 -14.13 -11.00 -8.01
N SER A 248 -14.99 -12.01 -8.08
CA SER A 248 -15.61 -12.58 -6.88
C SER A 248 -14.57 -13.19 -5.93
N ALA A 249 -13.59 -13.92 -6.46
CA ALA A 249 -12.55 -14.55 -5.65
C ALA A 249 -11.68 -13.51 -4.93
N ILE A 250 -11.22 -12.46 -5.62
CA ILE A 250 -10.33 -11.46 -5.01
C ILE A 250 -11.08 -10.57 -3.99
N LEU A 251 -12.32 -10.19 -4.29
CA LEU A 251 -13.16 -9.41 -3.37
C LEU A 251 -13.53 -10.21 -2.13
N THR A 252 -13.71 -11.54 -2.27
CA THR A 252 -13.98 -12.41 -1.11
C THR A 252 -12.77 -12.53 -0.19
N GLU A 253 -11.55 -12.59 -0.74
CA GLU A 253 -10.33 -12.59 0.08
C GLU A 253 -9.98 -11.21 0.64
N GLY A 254 -10.67 -10.15 0.19
CA GLY A 254 -10.69 -8.84 0.83
C GLY A 254 -9.37 -8.08 0.75
N LEU A 255 -8.45 -8.46 -0.14
CA LEU A 255 -7.23 -7.67 -0.39
C LEU A 255 -7.52 -6.41 -1.18
N ILE A 256 -8.49 -6.49 -2.09
CA ILE A 256 -9.06 -5.35 -2.81
C ILE A 256 -10.52 -5.23 -2.38
N ILE A 257 -10.97 -4.01 -2.11
CA ILE A 257 -12.34 -3.70 -1.70
C ILE A 257 -12.93 -2.59 -2.59
N PRO A 258 -14.26 -2.53 -2.77
CA PRO A 258 -14.90 -1.39 -3.42
C PRO A 258 -14.64 -0.10 -2.63
N ALA A 259 -14.30 0.98 -3.34
CA ALA A 259 -14.15 2.31 -2.77
C ALA A 259 -14.69 3.34 -3.78
N GLY A 260 -15.74 4.07 -3.38
CA GLY A 260 -16.43 5.00 -4.26
C GLY A 260 -16.93 4.34 -5.55
N ALA A 261 -16.45 4.82 -6.69
CA ALA A 261 -16.77 4.29 -8.03
C ALA A 261 -15.80 3.21 -8.52
N GLY A 262 -14.72 2.94 -7.78
CA GLY A 262 -13.67 2.00 -8.13
C GLY A 262 -13.34 1.04 -6.99
N TYR A 263 -12.06 0.70 -6.88
CA TYR A 263 -11.53 -0.29 -5.96
C TYR A 263 -10.22 0.20 -5.35
N ARG A 264 -9.88 -0.29 -4.16
CA ARG A 264 -8.57 -0.02 -3.52
C ARG A 264 -8.07 -1.21 -2.72
N PHE A 265 -6.80 -1.19 -2.36
CA PHE A 265 -6.27 -2.14 -1.39
C PHE A 265 -6.92 -1.90 -0.02
N ALA A 266 -7.36 -2.96 0.64
CA ALA A 266 -8.04 -2.87 1.93
C ALA A 266 -7.12 -2.36 3.04
N HIS A 267 -5.84 -2.76 2.97
CA HIS A 267 -4.79 -2.25 3.83
C HIS A 267 -3.93 -1.31 3.01
N GLU A 268 -4.05 -0.01 3.29
CA GLU A 268 -3.29 1.04 2.60
C GLU A 268 -1.78 0.76 2.65
N GLU A 269 -1.23 0.48 3.83
CA GLU A 269 0.20 0.18 4.00
C GLU A 269 0.67 -1.04 3.19
N LEU A 270 -0.18 -2.06 3.02
CA LEU A 270 0.14 -3.19 2.14
C LEU A 270 0.08 -2.77 0.68
N GLY A 271 -0.90 -1.96 0.29
CA GLY A 271 -0.99 -1.33 -1.02
C GLY A 271 0.25 -0.51 -1.34
N ASP A 272 0.62 0.42 -0.47
CA ASP A 272 1.83 1.26 -0.55
C ASP A 272 3.10 0.43 -0.68
N TRP A 273 3.19 -0.68 0.06
CA TRP A 273 4.34 -1.58 -0.02
C TRP A 273 4.45 -2.28 -1.38
N ILE A 274 3.33 -2.78 -1.94
CA ILE A 274 3.33 -3.41 -3.28
C ILE A 274 3.61 -2.34 -4.35
N GLN A 275 2.98 -1.17 -4.23
CA GLN A 275 3.17 -0.03 -5.11
C GLN A 275 4.62 0.48 -5.11
N GLY A 276 5.26 0.52 -3.95
CA GLY A 276 6.67 0.90 -3.80
C GLY A 276 7.62 0.00 -4.59
N ALA A 277 7.25 -1.25 -4.84
CA ALA A 277 8.02 -2.15 -5.73
C ALA A 277 7.92 -1.78 -7.22
N HIS A 278 6.99 -0.90 -7.58
CA HIS A 278 6.74 -0.43 -8.96
C HIS A 278 7.09 1.04 -9.17
N LEU A 279 7.44 1.77 -8.12
CA LEU A 279 7.78 3.18 -8.21
C LEU A 279 9.19 3.37 -8.79
N ASP A 280 9.28 4.09 -9.91
CA ASP A 280 10.56 4.62 -10.42
C ASP A 280 10.91 5.89 -9.66
N VAL A 281 11.68 5.74 -8.57
CA VAL A 281 12.04 6.82 -7.66
C VAL A 281 12.84 7.91 -8.38
N ASP A 282 13.74 7.54 -9.28
CA ASP A 282 14.59 8.49 -10.00
C ASP A 282 13.77 9.33 -10.97
N ALA A 283 12.87 8.70 -11.72
CA ALA A 283 11.94 9.40 -12.59
C ALA A 283 10.97 10.29 -11.79
N ALA A 284 10.46 9.80 -10.65
CA ALA A 284 9.55 10.54 -9.79
C ALA A 284 10.23 11.79 -9.19
N LEU A 285 11.45 11.65 -8.65
CA LEU A 285 12.23 12.76 -8.10
C LEU A 285 12.60 13.78 -9.18
N THR A 286 13.01 13.31 -10.36
CA THR A 286 13.29 14.18 -11.52
C THR A 286 12.04 14.99 -11.87
N ALA A 287 10.88 14.34 -12.01
CA ALA A 287 9.64 15.03 -12.33
C ALA A 287 9.21 16.02 -11.23
N LEU A 288 9.41 15.70 -9.94
CA LEU A 288 9.09 16.60 -8.82
C LEU A 288 10.01 17.83 -8.78
N VAL A 289 11.33 17.64 -8.88
CA VAL A 289 12.32 18.72 -8.83
C VAL A 289 12.18 19.65 -10.04
N HIS A 290 11.96 19.09 -11.24
CA HIS A 290 11.90 19.88 -12.46
C HIS A 290 10.52 20.54 -12.69
N ARG A 291 9.41 19.96 -12.21
CA ARG A 291 8.11 20.68 -12.18
C ARG A 291 8.15 21.91 -11.28
N TRP A 292 8.82 21.81 -10.13
CA TRP A 292 8.92 22.92 -9.20
C TRP A 292 9.75 24.08 -9.78
N ARG A 293 10.82 23.76 -10.54
CA ARG A 293 11.62 24.77 -11.25
C ARG A 293 10.88 25.42 -12.43
N ALA A 294 10.08 24.66 -13.17
CA ALA A 294 9.27 25.21 -14.26
C ALA A 294 8.12 26.09 -13.75
N GLY A 295 7.51 25.73 -12.61
CA GLY A 295 6.47 26.53 -11.95
C GLY A 295 7.00 27.76 -11.20
N GLY A 296 8.26 27.75 -10.77
CA GLY A 296 8.91 28.89 -10.11
C GLY A 296 9.50 29.95 -11.05
N ALA A 297 9.64 29.65 -12.35
CA ALA A 297 10.21 30.57 -13.34
C ALA A 297 9.15 31.31 -14.19
N ALA A 298 7.86 31.02 -14.01
CA ALA A 298 6.74 31.63 -14.75
C ALA A 298 5.94 32.63 -13.91
N GLY A 299 6.62 33.39 -13.04
CA GLY A 299 6.07 34.56 -12.35
C GLY A 299 6.37 35.84 -13.13
N GLY A 300 5.67 36.05 -14.25
CA GLY A 300 5.78 37.25 -15.08
C GLY A 300 4.89 37.15 -16.30
N ASP A 301 3.81 37.93 -16.26
CA ASP A 301 2.90 38.33 -17.35
C ASP A 301 1.61 37.50 -17.56
N GLU A 302 0.49 38.21 -17.38
CA GLU A 302 -0.90 37.78 -17.55
C GLU A 302 -1.28 37.62 -19.03
N GLU A 303 -1.99 36.52 -19.37
CA GLU A 303 -3.28 36.51 -20.11
C GLU A 303 -3.62 35.07 -20.60
N GLY A 304 -4.86 34.62 -20.38
CA GLY A 304 -5.52 33.64 -21.26
C GLY A 304 -5.47 32.14 -20.90
N CYS A 305 -6.55 31.67 -20.27
CA CYS A 305 -7.19 30.34 -20.33
C CYS A 305 -6.53 29.22 -21.18
N VAL A 306 -6.30 28.02 -20.60
CA VAL A 306 -7.08 26.77 -20.79
C VAL A 306 -6.46 25.67 -19.91
N SER A 307 -7.29 25.07 -19.06
CA SER A 307 -6.95 23.87 -18.27
C SER A 307 -6.50 22.73 -19.17
N ARG A 308 -5.21 22.35 -19.12
CA ARG A 308 -4.75 21.07 -19.63
C ARG A 308 -4.75 20.03 -18.52
N ALA A 309 -5.58 19.02 -18.74
CA ALA A 309 -5.65 17.77 -17.98
C ALA A 309 -4.25 17.18 -17.75
N GLY A 310 -4.11 16.51 -16.60
CA GLY A 310 -2.86 15.91 -16.12
C GLY A 310 -2.16 15.07 -17.18
N ALA A 311 -0.92 15.44 -17.47
CA ALA A 311 -0.04 14.59 -18.26
C ALA A 311 0.32 13.33 -17.44
N PRO A 312 0.36 12.14 -18.06
CA PRO A 312 0.81 10.92 -17.38
C PRO A 312 2.26 11.10 -16.89
N LEU A 313 2.57 10.51 -15.74
CA LEU A 313 3.97 10.33 -15.33
C LEU A 313 4.68 9.48 -16.39
N PRO A 314 5.84 9.91 -16.94
CA PRO A 314 6.59 9.10 -17.89
C PRO A 314 7.34 8.02 -17.12
N GLY A 315 7.01 6.74 -17.36
CA GLY A 315 7.71 5.63 -16.71
C GLY A 315 7.07 4.25 -16.79
N ALA A 316 6.32 3.92 -17.85
CA ALA A 316 6.00 2.53 -18.16
C ALA A 316 7.14 1.96 -19.02
N LYS A 317 8.03 1.15 -18.43
CA LYS A 317 8.89 0.27 -19.22
C LYS A 317 8.03 -0.88 -19.72
N ASP A 318 7.67 -0.85 -21.00
CA ASP A 318 7.08 -1.97 -21.71
C ASP A 318 8.08 -3.12 -21.74
N TRP A 319 7.68 -4.27 -21.20
CA TRP A 319 8.40 -5.52 -21.41
C TRP A 319 7.47 -6.52 -22.06
N ASP A 320 7.16 -6.26 -23.33
CA ASP A 320 6.49 -7.24 -24.16
C ASP A 320 7.51 -8.23 -24.74
N THR A 321 7.40 -9.46 -24.25
CA THR A 321 7.51 -10.72 -24.99
C THR A 321 8.28 -10.74 -26.32
N GLU A 322 9.47 -11.35 -26.31
CA GLU A 322 9.97 -12.09 -27.46
C GLU A 322 10.08 -13.58 -27.12
N ALA A 323 9.14 -14.35 -27.64
CA ALA A 323 9.27 -15.78 -27.85
C ALA A 323 8.63 -16.16 -29.20
N ALA A 324 9.44 -16.84 -30.01
CA ALA A 324 9.13 -17.63 -31.20
C ALA A 324 9.07 -16.92 -32.58
N GLY A 325 10.07 -17.23 -33.40
CA GLY A 325 10.08 -17.04 -34.85
C GLY A 325 11.35 -17.60 -35.48
N ALA A 326 11.38 -18.91 -35.73
CA ALA A 326 12.44 -19.60 -36.44
C ALA A 326 12.51 -19.16 -37.93
N GLY A 327 13.72 -19.03 -38.48
CA GLY A 327 13.93 -18.82 -39.91
C GLY A 327 15.41 -18.77 -40.27
N ALA A 328 15.84 -19.72 -41.11
CA ALA A 328 17.22 -20.04 -41.47
C ALA A 328 17.99 -18.95 -42.23
N GLY A 329 19.32 -18.95 -42.12
CA GLY A 329 20.21 -18.14 -42.95
C GLY A 329 21.69 -18.33 -42.64
N MET A 330 22.34 -19.21 -43.40
CA MET A 330 23.74 -19.63 -43.34
C MET A 330 24.75 -18.54 -43.76
N ARG A 331 26.02 -18.74 -43.35
CA ARG A 331 27.34 -18.15 -43.81
C ARG A 331 27.86 -17.00 -42.93
N GLY A 332 29.11 -16.94 -42.48
CA GLY A 332 30.31 -17.76 -42.66
C GLY A 332 31.57 -16.90 -42.36
N GLY A 333 32.65 -17.50 -41.86
CA GLY A 333 34.01 -16.93 -41.72
C GLY A 333 34.30 -16.32 -40.34
N ALA A 334 35.18 -16.88 -39.50
CA ALA A 334 36.66 -16.85 -39.57
C ALA A 334 37.21 -15.42 -39.39
N ASP A 335 38.22 -15.09 -38.61
CA ASP A 335 39.16 -15.78 -37.72
C ASP A 335 39.88 -14.68 -36.89
N ASP A 336 40.45 -15.09 -35.76
CA ASP A 336 41.72 -14.65 -35.13
C ASP A 336 42.05 -13.19 -34.81
N GLY A 337 42.64 -12.99 -33.61
CA GLY A 337 43.51 -11.82 -33.36
C GLY A 337 43.77 -11.48 -31.89
N VAL A 338 44.73 -12.15 -31.27
CA VAL A 338 45.33 -11.84 -29.96
C VAL A 338 46.33 -10.68 -30.05
N SER A 339 46.36 -9.77 -29.06
CA SER A 339 47.53 -9.12 -28.41
C SER A 339 47.04 -7.93 -27.56
N ALA A 340 47.19 -7.84 -26.23
CA ALA A 340 48.35 -7.85 -25.33
C ALA A 340 49.08 -6.49 -25.19
N VAL A 341 49.29 -6.10 -23.91
CA VAL A 341 50.19 -5.07 -23.34
C VAL A 341 49.68 -3.61 -23.49
N GLY A 342 49.62 -2.75 -22.48
CA GLY A 342 50.19 -2.68 -21.12
C GLY A 342 50.63 -1.22 -20.88
N GLY A 343 50.34 -0.63 -19.72
CA GLY A 343 50.81 0.73 -19.41
C GLY A 343 50.15 1.36 -18.19
N ALA A 344 50.96 1.51 -17.13
CA ALA A 344 50.60 1.89 -15.77
C ALA A 344 50.27 3.38 -15.56
N GLY A 345 49.60 3.68 -14.45
CA GLY A 345 49.43 5.03 -13.92
C GLY A 345 48.46 5.12 -12.74
N GLU A 346 48.89 4.65 -11.57
CA GLU A 346 48.35 5.07 -10.25
C GLU A 346 49.05 6.41 -9.84
N PRO A 347 48.48 7.27 -8.96
CA PRO A 347 48.10 6.87 -7.59
C PRO A 347 46.84 7.53 -6.96
N ALA A 348 46.34 6.83 -5.92
CA ALA A 348 45.74 7.27 -4.62
C ALA A 348 44.80 8.51 -4.63
N ASP A 349 43.63 8.56 -3.99
CA ASP A 349 43.25 8.11 -2.66
C ASP A 349 41.75 8.47 -2.43
N GLY A 350 41.06 7.74 -1.54
CA GLY A 350 39.91 8.22 -0.77
C GLY A 350 38.56 8.55 -1.44
N ALA A 351 37.66 7.55 -1.55
CA ALA A 351 36.24 7.70 -1.18
C ALA A 351 35.56 6.32 -1.17
N GLY A 352 35.11 5.89 0.01
CA GLY A 352 34.41 4.61 0.19
C GLY A 352 33.05 4.61 -0.51
N GLU A 353 32.94 3.82 -1.57
CA GLU A 353 31.65 3.43 -2.15
C GLU A 353 30.94 2.46 -1.19
N ARG A 354 29.87 2.97 -0.57
CA ARG A 354 28.90 2.14 0.15
C ARG A 354 28.11 1.34 -0.88
N GLU A 355 28.49 0.08 -1.10
CA GLU A 355 27.66 -0.90 -1.79
C GLU A 355 26.29 -1.03 -1.09
N LEU A 356 25.23 -0.61 -1.78
CA LEU A 356 23.85 -0.88 -1.40
C LEU A 356 23.49 -2.35 -1.67
N PRO A 357 22.63 -2.99 -0.86
CA PRO A 357 22.57 -4.45 -0.79
C PRO A 357 21.80 -5.06 -1.97
N ARG A 358 22.50 -5.68 -2.92
CA ARG A 358 21.95 -6.57 -3.97
C ARG A 358 21.43 -7.92 -3.42
N ALA A 359 20.91 -7.94 -2.19
CA ALA A 359 20.71 -9.14 -1.40
C ALA A 359 19.33 -9.83 -1.59
N THR A 360 18.30 -9.13 -2.06
CA THR A 360 16.93 -9.67 -2.16
C THR A 360 16.72 -10.55 -3.39
N VAL A 361 17.32 -10.21 -4.54
CA VAL A 361 17.20 -11.01 -5.78
C VAL A 361 18.00 -12.31 -5.70
N ARG A 362 19.19 -12.28 -5.10
CA ARG A 362 20.03 -13.48 -4.93
C ARG A 362 19.45 -14.47 -3.90
N ARG A 363 18.70 -14.00 -2.89
CA ARG A 363 18.01 -14.86 -1.91
C ARG A 363 16.84 -15.62 -2.53
N ARG A 364 16.06 -14.98 -3.40
CA ARG A 364 14.95 -15.64 -4.13
C ARG A 364 15.44 -16.69 -5.13
N ARG A 365 16.56 -16.44 -5.81
CA ARG A 365 17.18 -17.42 -6.72
C ARG A 365 17.73 -18.66 -6.00
N ARG A 366 18.39 -18.48 -4.84
CA ARG A 366 18.91 -19.62 -4.04
C ARG A 366 17.81 -20.47 -3.39
N MET A 367 16.63 -19.90 -3.08
CA MET A 367 15.48 -20.70 -2.62
C MET A 367 14.85 -21.51 -3.76
N ALA A 368 14.78 -20.96 -4.99
CA ALA A 368 14.31 -21.70 -6.15
C ALA A 368 15.24 -22.86 -6.53
N GLU A 369 16.56 -22.67 -6.41
CA GLU A 369 17.56 -23.72 -6.70
C GLU A 369 17.58 -24.82 -5.62
N ARG A 370 17.24 -24.52 -4.35
CA ARG A 370 17.14 -25.51 -3.27
C ARG A 370 15.81 -26.28 -3.22
N ALA A 371 14.78 -25.81 -3.92
CA ALA A 371 13.50 -26.53 -4.05
C ALA A 371 13.46 -27.46 -5.27
N ALA A 372 14.52 -27.46 -6.10
CA ALA A 372 14.68 -28.29 -7.29
C ALA A 372 15.65 -29.48 -7.08
N ALA A 373 16.26 -29.58 -5.90
CA ALA A 373 17.01 -30.75 -5.40
C ALA A 373 16.22 -31.37 -4.26
#